data_AF-A0A7S3H1W5-F1
#
_entry.id   AF-A0A7S3H1W5-F1
#
_cell.length_a   1.000
_cell.length_b   1.000
_cell.length_c   1.000
_cell.angle_alpha   90.00
_cell.angle_beta   90.00
_cell.angle_gamma   90.00
#
_symmetry.space_group_name_H-M   'P 1'
#
loop_
_entity.id
_entity.type
_entity.pdbx_description
1 polymer ?
#
loop_
_entity_poly.entity_id
_entity_poly.type
_entity_poly.pdbx_seq_one_letter_code
_entity_poly.pdbx_strand_id
1 'polypeptide(L)'
;ATEFKNDVLIVAGDLGDTFNAIQIGLKIFKRKFRRVFYVPGNHDMWIRPNTQDATKLKFKDSICKLLALLDMCEKIGAEMMPAEVMRGVFVVPLLSWWSSSVMGAGYVSDDTLVYDAFCKW
;
A
#
# COMPACT_ATOMS: atom_id res chain seq x y z
N ALA A 1 -7.46 -16.86 17.53
CA ALA A 1 -7.14 -15.66 18.31
C ALA A 1 -7.88 -14.46 17.72
N THR A 2 -8.84 -13.92 18.47
CA THR A 2 -9.71 -12.77 18.13
C THR A 2 -9.20 -11.49 18.78
N GLU A 3 -7.88 -11.29 18.79
CA GLU A 3 -7.27 -10.10 19.36
C GLU A 3 -7.60 -8.91 18.44
N PHE A 4 -8.03 -7.78 19.01
CA PHE A 4 -8.25 -6.48 18.33
C PHE A 4 -9.58 -6.28 17.58
N LYS A 5 -10.64 -7.03 17.92
CA LYS A 5 -11.97 -6.92 17.28
C LYS A 5 -12.71 -5.60 17.50
N ASN A 6 -12.22 -4.73 18.37
CA ASN A 6 -12.72 -3.36 18.56
C ASN A 6 -11.80 -2.31 17.92
N ASP A 7 -10.59 -2.70 17.52
CA ASP A 7 -9.53 -1.77 17.18
C ASP A 7 -9.48 -1.52 15.67
N VAL A 8 -8.87 -0.39 15.32
CA VAL A 8 -8.61 0.02 13.95
C VAL A 8 -7.10 -0.06 13.70
N LEU A 9 -6.71 -0.75 12.62
CA LEU A 9 -5.35 -0.75 12.12
C LEU A 9 -5.24 0.19 10.94
N ILE A 10 -4.19 1.03 10.92
CA ILE A 10 -3.82 1.85 9.77
C ILE A 10 -2.49 1.31 9.23
N VAL A 11 -2.50 0.85 7.98
CA VAL A 11 -1.31 0.41 7.25
C VAL A 11 -0.94 1.52 6.27
N ALA A 12 0.01 2.35 6.67
CA ALA A 12 0.37 3.58 5.96
C ALA A 12 1.48 3.36 4.92
N GLY A 13 1.31 2.37 4.05
CA GLY A 13 2.25 2.01 3.00
C GLY A 13 3.26 0.93 3.39
N ASP A 14 3.98 0.50 2.35
CA ASP A 14 5.08 -0.47 2.34
C ASP A 14 4.77 -1.77 3.11
N LEU A 15 3.58 -2.32 2.86
CA LEU A 15 3.17 -3.61 3.42
C LEU A 15 3.93 -4.78 2.77
N GLY A 16 4.22 -4.68 1.46
CA GLY A 16 5.00 -5.69 0.76
C GLY A 16 5.29 -5.30 -0.68
N ASP A 17 6.41 -5.77 -1.23
CA ASP A 17 6.82 -5.39 -2.59
C ASP A 17 6.04 -6.12 -3.71
N THR A 18 5.34 -7.21 -3.41
CA THR A 18 4.50 -7.95 -4.37
C THR A 18 3.00 -7.86 -4.06
N PHE A 19 2.18 -7.96 -5.10
CA PHE A 19 0.73 -7.91 -4.95
C PHE A 19 0.18 -9.05 -4.08
N ASN A 20 0.73 -10.26 -4.19
CA ASN A 20 0.29 -11.38 -3.36
C ASN A 20 0.71 -11.19 -1.89
N ALA A 21 1.90 -10.65 -1.62
CA ALA A 21 2.35 -10.37 -0.26
C ALA A 21 1.43 -9.36 0.43
N ILE A 22 1.10 -8.26 -0.25
CA ILE A 22 0.13 -7.26 0.23
C ILE A 22 -1.24 -7.92 0.48
N GLN A 23 -1.72 -8.73 -0.46
CA GLN A 23 -3.01 -9.41 -0.32
C GLN A 23 -3.05 -10.36 0.89
N ILE A 24 -1.97 -11.12 1.12
CA ILE A 24 -1.84 -12.02 2.27
C ILE A 24 -1.83 -11.21 3.57
N GLY A 25 -1.03 -10.14 3.64
CA GLY A 25 -0.94 -9.27 4.80
C GLY A 25 -2.29 -8.66 5.18
N LEU A 26 -2.99 -8.04 4.22
CA LEU A 26 -4.30 -7.45 4.46
C LEU A 26 -5.35 -8.49 4.86
N LYS A 27 -5.35 -9.70 4.28
CA LYS A 27 -6.24 -10.80 4.71
C LYS A 27 -5.98 -11.20 6.16
N ILE A 28 -4.72 -11.27 6.58
CA ILE A 28 -4.35 -11.58 7.96
C ILE A 28 -4.85 -10.48 8.90
N PHE A 29 -4.61 -9.22 8.56
CA PHE A 29 -5.05 -8.09 9.38
C PHE A 29 -6.57 -8.00 9.49
N LYS A 30 -7.31 -8.19 8.40
CA LYS A 30 -8.79 -8.23 8.41
C LYS A 30 -9.36 -9.34 9.27
N ARG A 31 -8.64 -10.44 9.48
CA ARG A 31 -9.05 -11.50 10.41
C ARG A 31 -8.86 -11.11 11.88
N LYS A 32 -7.96 -10.18 12.20
CA LYS A 32 -7.64 -9.75 13.57
C LYS A 32 -8.41 -8.48 13.97
N PHE A 33 -8.29 -7.42 13.19
CA PHE A 33 -8.82 -6.09 13.51
C PHE A 33 -10.28 -5.89 13.06
N ARG A 34 -11.00 -4.99 13.72
CA ARG A 34 -12.35 -4.56 13.32
C ARG A 34 -12.33 -3.90 11.94
N ARG A 35 -11.43 -2.94 11.80
CA ARG A 35 -11.23 -2.13 10.59
C ARG A 35 -9.75 -2.07 10.26
N VAL A 36 -9.45 -2.10 8.98
CA VAL A 36 -8.09 -2.00 8.47
C VAL A 36 -8.14 -0.97 7.36
N PHE A 37 -7.40 0.12 7.54
CA PHE A 37 -7.17 1.12 6.52
C PHE A 37 -5.83 0.87 5.86
N TYR A 38 -5.76 1.10 4.55
CA TYR A 38 -4.55 0.90 3.77
C TYR A 38 -4.36 2.01 2.76
N VAL A 39 -3.13 2.50 2.65
CA VAL A 39 -2.64 3.25 1.50
C VAL A 39 -1.36 2.56 1.01
N PRO A 40 -1.15 2.45 -0.32
CA PRO A 40 0.11 1.95 -0.84
C PRO A 40 1.23 2.98 -0.66
N GLY A 41 2.41 2.49 -0.28
CA GLY A 41 3.68 3.20 -0.41
C GLY A 41 4.34 2.92 -1.76
N ASN A 42 5.57 3.41 -1.93
CA ASN A 42 6.33 3.19 -3.17
C ASN A 42 6.74 1.72 -3.34
N HIS A 43 7.11 1.02 -2.26
CA HIS A 43 7.46 -0.40 -2.34
C HIS A 43 6.27 -1.24 -2.78
N ASP A 44 5.08 -0.91 -2.29
CA ASP A 44 3.84 -1.58 -2.72
C ASP A 44 3.59 -1.40 -4.23
N MET A 45 4.19 -0.38 -4.86
CA MET A 45 4.05 -0.06 -6.28
C MET A 45 5.13 -0.63 -7.20
N TRP A 46 6.11 -1.33 -6.64
CA TRP A 46 7.17 -1.93 -7.43
C TRP A 46 6.66 -2.98 -8.43
N ILE A 47 7.15 -2.91 -9.66
CA ILE A 47 7.00 -3.94 -10.69
C ILE A 47 8.30 -4.76 -10.72
N ARG A 48 8.44 -5.68 -9.76
CA ARG A 48 9.67 -6.46 -9.53
C ARG A 48 9.81 -7.57 -10.59
N PRO A 49 10.82 -7.54 -11.48
CA PRO A 49 11.01 -8.58 -12.50
C PRO A 49 11.52 -9.90 -11.90
N ASN A 50 12.35 -9.81 -10.85
CA ASN A 50 13.03 -10.94 -10.23
C ASN A 50 12.37 -11.30 -8.89
N THR A 51 11.15 -11.81 -8.96
CA THR A 51 10.42 -12.36 -7.81
C THR A 51 9.85 -13.73 -8.16
N GLN A 52 9.69 -14.59 -7.15
CA GLN A 52 8.99 -15.88 -7.26
C GLN A 52 7.46 -15.73 -7.24
N ASP A 53 6.96 -14.52 -7.05
CA ASP A 53 5.54 -14.22 -7.01
C ASP A 53 4.83 -14.54 -8.34
N ALA A 54 3.73 -15.28 -8.28
CA ALA A 54 2.94 -15.65 -9.46
C ALA A 54 2.36 -14.45 -10.21
N THR A 55 2.22 -13.30 -9.55
CA THR A 55 1.72 -12.06 -10.14
C THR A 55 2.79 -11.20 -10.80
N LYS A 56 4.06 -11.65 -10.86
CA LYS A 56 5.19 -10.87 -11.41
C LYS A 56 4.99 -10.34 -12.83
N LEU A 57 4.22 -11.05 -13.67
CA LEU A 57 3.91 -10.65 -15.05
C LEU A 57 2.50 -10.04 -15.19
N LYS A 58 1.78 -9.89 -14.08
CA LYS A 58 0.36 -9.47 -14.10
C LYS A 58 0.19 -8.00 -14.45
N PHE A 59 1.17 -7.16 -14.10
CA PHE A 59 1.06 -5.72 -14.22
C PHE A 59 2.14 -5.17 -15.14
N LYS A 60 1.72 -4.43 -16.17
CA LYS A 60 2.64 -3.75 -17.09
C LYS A 60 3.38 -2.59 -16.43
N ASP A 61 2.72 -1.88 -15.52
CA ASP A 61 3.18 -0.66 -14.87
C ASP A 61 2.58 -0.53 -13.45
N SER A 62 3.09 0.42 -12.67
CA SER A 62 2.69 0.70 -11.29
C SER A 62 1.25 1.22 -11.20
N ILE A 63 0.76 1.92 -12.23
CA ILE A 63 -0.64 2.37 -12.31
C ILE A 63 -1.60 1.17 -12.41
N CYS A 64 -1.31 0.18 -13.25
CA CYS A 64 -2.09 -1.06 -13.32
C CYS A 64 -2.08 -1.82 -11.99
N LYS A 65 -0.94 -1.86 -11.30
CA LYS A 65 -0.85 -2.48 -9.97
C LYS A 65 -1.69 -1.69 -8.95
N LEU A 66 -1.66 -0.36 -8.98
CA LEU A 66 -2.47 0.50 -8.10
C LEU A 66 -3.97 0.23 -8.28
N LEU A 67 -4.46 0.24 -9.52
CA LEU A 67 -5.87 -0.05 -9.82
C LEU A 67 -6.27 -1.45 -9.33
N ALA A 68 -5.40 -2.44 -9.49
CA ALA A 68 -5.63 -3.78 -8.97
C ALA A 68 -5.60 -3.85 -7.44
N LEU A 69 -4.78 -3.04 -6.77
CA LEU A 69 -4.77 -2.93 -5.31
C LEU A 69 -6.07 -2.33 -4.79
N LEU A 70 -6.62 -1.31 -5.46
CA LEU A 70 -7.93 -0.73 -5.12
C LEU A 70 -9.03 -1.81 -5.15
N ASP A 71 -9.14 -2.54 -6.26
CA ASP A 71 -10.10 -3.65 -6.43
C ASP A 71 -9.89 -4.78 -5.40
N MET A 72 -8.63 -5.11 -5.10
CA MET A 72 -8.29 -6.12 -4.10
C MET A 72 -8.69 -5.69 -2.68
N CYS A 73 -8.46 -4.42 -2.32
CA CYS A 73 -8.82 -3.88 -1.02
C CYS A 73 -10.33 -3.85 -0.83
N GLU A 74 -11.09 -3.44 -1.86
CA GLU A 74 -12.55 -3.50 -1.86
C GLU A 74 -13.04 -4.93 -1.59
N LYS A 75 -12.50 -5.93 -2.30
CA LYS A 75 -12.87 -7.35 -2.12
C LYS A 75 -12.53 -7.92 -0.73
N ILE A 76 -11.45 -7.45 -0.12
CA ILE A 76 -11.03 -7.89 1.23
C ILE A 76 -11.71 -7.08 2.34
N GLY A 77 -12.29 -5.93 2.01
CA GLY A 77 -12.81 -4.96 2.97
C GLY A 77 -11.71 -4.21 3.72
N ALA A 78 -10.54 -4.03 3.09
CA ALA A 78 -9.52 -3.07 3.53
C ALA A 78 -9.89 -1.69 2.97
N GLU A 79 -9.88 -0.69 3.84
CA GLU A 79 -10.53 0.59 3.57
C GLU A 79 -9.53 1.61 3.04
N MET A 80 -9.85 2.20 1.90
CA MET A 80 -8.99 3.19 1.23
C MET A 80 -9.69 4.54 1.06
N MET A 81 -10.85 4.72 1.69
CA MET A 81 -11.68 5.93 1.62
C MET A 81 -11.89 6.53 3.01
N PRO A 82 -12.17 7.85 3.09
CA PRO A 82 -12.44 8.50 4.37
C PRO A 82 -13.60 7.86 5.12
N ALA A 83 -13.42 7.65 6.42
CA ALA A 83 -14.50 7.11 7.25
C ALA A 83 -14.34 7.42 8.73
N GLU A 84 -15.48 7.59 9.40
CA GLU A 84 -15.55 7.81 10.85
C GLU A 84 -15.25 6.50 11.60
N VAL A 85 -14.24 6.47 12.46
CA VAL A 85 -13.81 5.27 13.20
C VAL A 85 -14.37 5.19 14.62
N MET A 86 -14.68 6.35 15.18
CA MET A 86 -15.40 6.61 16.44
C MET A 86 -15.99 8.02 16.36
N ARG A 87 -16.95 8.34 17.24
CA ARG A 87 -17.69 9.61 17.22
C ARG A 87 -16.75 10.83 17.09
N GLY A 88 -16.84 11.54 15.98
CA GLY A 88 -16.06 12.74 15.68
C GLY A 88 -14.63 12.50 15.22
N VAL A 89 -14.19 11.26 15.04
CA VAL A 89 -12.83 10.92 14.62
C VAL A 89 -12.87 10.19 13.27
N PHE A 90 -12.22 10.78 12.28
CA PHE A 90 -12.16 10.26 10.93
C PHE A 90 -10.74 9.82 10.59
N VAL A 91 -10.63 8.69 9.91
CA VAL A 91 -9.41 8.32 9.19
C VAL A 91 -9.63 8.70 7.74
N VAL A 92 -8.67 9.43 7.17
CA VAL A 92 -8.70 9.93 5.79
C VAL A 92 -7.46 9.38 5.07
N PRO A 93 -7.57 8.22 4.40
CA PRO A 93 -6.49 7.68 3.59
C PRO A 93 -6.17 8.63 2.44
N LEU A 94 -4.89 9.00 2.27
CA LEU A 94 -4.44 9.88 1.20
C LEU A 94 -3.38 9.17 0.35
N LEU A 95 -3.62 9.11 -0.97
CA LEU A 95 -2.60 8.72 -1.94
C LEU A 95 -1.66 9.92 -2.17
N SER A 96 -0.74 10.12 -1.24
CA SER A 96 0.17 11.27 -1.23
C SER A 96 1.53 10.85 -1.82
N TRP A 97 1.69 11.03 -3.12
CA TRP A 97 2.98 10.83 -3.78
C TRP A 97 3.90 12.03 -3.56
N TRP A 98 5.19 11.83 -3.82
CA TRP A 98 6.20 12.86 -3.68
C TRP A 98 6.37 13.67 -4.97
N SER A 99 6.94 14.87 -4.84
CA SER A 99 7.40 15.67 -5.97
C SER A 99 8.85 16.06 -5.73
N SER A 100 9.69 15.98 -6.76
CA SER A 100 11.09 16.42 -6.70
C SER A 100 11.23 17.89 -6.29
N SER A 101 10.19 18.70 -6.49
CA SER A 101 10.14 20.10 -6.06
C SER A 101 10.20 20.30 -4.54
N VAL A 102 9.83 19.28 -3.75
CA VAL A 102 9.81 19.31 -2.27
C VAL A 102 11.12 18.76 -1.68
N MET A 103 11.92 18.06 -2.49
CA MET A 103 13.25 17.60 -2.10
C MET A 103 14.20 18.81 -2.14
N GLY A 104 14.64 19.29 -0.97
CA GLY A 104 15.55 20.44 -0.87
C GLY A 104 16.85 20.24 -1.68
N ALA A 105 17.60 21.33 -1.87
CA ALA A 105 18.80 21.45 -2.72
C ALA A 105 20.01 20.53 -2.36
N GLY A 106 19.80 19.45 -1.59
CA GLY A 106 20.79 18.45 -1.21
C GLY A 106 20.31 17.01 -1.37
N TYR A 107 19.22 16.75 -2.10
CA TYR A 107 18.85 15.38 -2.45
C TYR A 107 19.85 14.84 -3.49
N VAL A 108 20.85 14.12 -2.99
CA VAL A 108 21.74 13.32 -3.81
C VAL A 108 20.97 12.05 -4.16
N SER A 109 20.71 11.81 -5.44
CA SER A 109 20.30 10.49 -5.89
C SER A 109 21.44 9.53 -5.54
N ASP A 110 21.28 8.78 -4.45
CA ASP A 110 22.13 7.62 -4.22
C ASP A 110 21.84 6.64 -5.36
N ASP A 111 22.80 6.50 -6.27
CA ASP A 111 22.71 5.65 -7.47
C ASP A 111 22.51 4.17 -7.13
N THR A 112 22.54 3.79 -5.85
CA THR A 112 22.39 2.40 -5.42
C THR A 112 20.96 2.00 -5.08
N LEU A 113 20.09 2.92 -4.65
CA LEU A 113 18.65 2.69 -4.41
C LEU A 113 17.84 3.99 -4.59
N VAL A 114 17.38 4.23 -5.82
CA VAL A 114 16.47 5.35 -6.12
C VAL A 114 15.14 5.13 -5.38
N TYR A 115 14.56 6.18 -4.79
CA TYR A 115 13.31 6.19 -4.00
C TYR A 115 12.06 5.65 -4.74
N ASP A 116 12.20 5.25 -6.00
CA ASP A 116 11.19 4.61 -6.86
C ASP A 116 11.80 3.55 -7.79
N ALA A 117 12.89 2.89 -7.37
CA ALA A 117 13.76 2.08 -8.23
C ALA A 117 13.04 1.04 -9.12
N PHE A 118 11.89 0.51 -8.67
CA PHE A 118 11.08 -0.43 -9.43
C PHE A 118 9.67 0.06 -9.74
N CYS A 119 9.36 1.31 -9.42
CA CYS A 119 8.13 1.95 -9.87
C CYS A 119 8.23 2.21 -11.38
N LYS A 120 7.14 1.96 -12.09
CA LYS A 120 6.96 2.22 -13.51
C LYS A 120 5.70 3.07 -13.64
N TRP A 121 5.86 4.39 -13.56
CA TRP A 121 4.75 5.35 -13.62
C TRP A 121 4.22 5.51 -15.05
#